data_AF-A0A7S0URZ1-F1
#
_entry.id   AF-A0A7S0URZ1-F1
#
_cell.length_a   1.000
_cell.length_b   1.000
_cell.length_c   1.000
_cell.angle_alpha   90.00
_cell.angle_beta   90.00
_cell.angle_gamma   90.00
#
_symmetry.space_group_name_H-M   'P 1'
#
loop_
_entity.id
_entity.type
_entity.pdbx_description
1 polymer ?
#
loop_
_entity_poly.entity_id
_entity_poly.type
_entity_poly.pdbx_seq_one_letter_code
_entity_poly.pdbx_strand_id
1 'polypeptide(L)'
;RFNKNFKAWSNVDFPRPIFPLVSTDVLVESFEEGCLISRYVRQQHPYNRVLAKTGVGLFLKMMLHDNFIHADLHPGNIIVRRMNNTGLLEAAEPVLAPGVSGWLKRMGLMGSSLGQPKVVILDTGMVVELEKRDKESLLSFFTALTRMDGERLAKAVLSMSEGQTCKNPSAFIQEMKDTFTNMDPEYLRLESQTVMKNMIEAMRQHQVTLRSAVSTVVVTTLVLEGWSSKLDPEIRIINTLKELLSPEVSEKLMRIWLN
;
A
#
# COMPACT_ATOMS: atom_id res chain seq x y z
N ARG A 1 13.57 -8.54 8.24
CA ARG A 1 12.18 -9.04 8.30
C ARG A 1 11.52 -9.07 6.92
N PHE A 2 11.59 -8.01 6.11
CA PHE A 2 11.06 -7.99 4.73
C PHE A 2 11.46 -9.20 3.88
N ASN A 3 12.76 -9.52 3.80
CA ASN A 3 13.27 -10.72 3.11
C ASN A 3 12.53 -12.03 3.50
N LYS A 4 12.13 -12.18 4.77
CA LYS A 4 11.36 -13.36 5.24
C LYS A 4 9.91 -13.28 4.80
N ASN A 5 9.27 -12.12 4.97
CA ASN A 5 7.86 -11.90 4.64
C ASN A 5 7.57 -12.04 3.14
N PHE A 6 8.56 -11.76 2.29
CA PHE A 6 8.45 -11.81 0.83
C PHE A 6 9.15 -13.02 0.20
N LYS A 7 9.63 -13.99 0.99
CA LYS A 7 10.31 -15.19 0.47
C LYS A 7 9.54 -15.95 -0.60
N ALA A 8 8.20 -15.90 -0.55
CA ALA A 8 7.28 -16.55 -1.49
C ALA A 8 7.03 -15.75 -2.79
N TRP A 9 7.48 -14.49 -2.86
CA TRP A 9 7.24 -13.62 -4.00
C TRP A 9 8.46 -13.64 -4.92
N SER A 10 8.27 -14.07 -6.17
CA SER A 10 9.36 -14.18 -7.14
C SER A 10 9.73 -12.84 -7.79
N ASN A 11 8.83 -11.86 -7.74
CA ASN A 11 8.92 -10.56 -8.40
C ASN A 11 9.26 -9.40 -7.44
N VAL A 12 9.50 -9.67 -6.16
CA VAL A 12 9.87 -8.65 -5.16
C VAL A 12 11.08 -9.11 -4.38
N ASP A 13 12.13 -8.30 -4.36
CA ASP A 13 13.38 -8.55 -3.62
C ASP A 13 13.72 -7.36 -2.70
N PHE A 14 14.58 -7.61 -1.71
CA PHE A 14 15.12 -6.61 -0.80
C PHE A 14 16.64 -6.86 -0.64
N PRO A 15 17.47 -5.82 -0.45
CA PRO A 15 18.86 -5.99 -0.08
C PRO A 15 19.02 -6.90 1.15
N ARG A 16 20.12 -7.64 1.18
CA ARG A 16 20.47 -8.54 2.29
C ARG A 16 21.66 -7.97 3.05
N PRO A 17 21.55 -7.73 4.36
CA PRO A 17 22.69 -7.35 5.18
C PRO A 17 23.81 -8.40 5.11
N ILE A 18 25.05 -7.94 4.94
CA ILE A 18 26.24 -8.79 4.78
C ILE A 18 27.01 -8.83 6.10
N PHE A 19 26.78 -9.86 6.90
CA PHE A 19 27.56 -10.09 8.11
C PHE A 19 28.90 -10.77 7.79
N PRO A 20 30.01 -10.44 8.50
CA PRO A 20 30.08 -9.56 9.67
C PRO A 20 30.38 -8.08 9.35
N LEU A 21 30.20 -7.62 8.11
CA LEU A 21 30.55 -6.24 7.69
C LEU A 21 29.59 -5.16 8.22
N VAL A 22 28.46 -5.55 8.79
CA VAL A 22 27.47 -4.66 9.40
C VAL A 22 27.90 -4.30 10.83
N SER A 23 27.79 -3.02 11.19
CA SER A 23 28.03 -2.47 12.52
C SER A 23 26.92 -1.50 12.94
N THR A 24 27.06 -0.85 14.10
CA THR A 24 26.11 0.17 14.58
C THR A 24 26.03 1.40 13.69
N ASP A 25 27.15 1.77 13.04
CA ASP A 25 27.28 3.01 12.26
C ASP A 25 27.32 2.76 10.75
N VAL A 26 27.54 1.51 10.34
CA VAL A 26 27.68 1.14 8.92
C VAL A 26 26.82 -0.08 8.61
N LEU A 27 25.88 0.10 7.68
CA LEU A 27 25.08 -0.97 7.08
C LEU A 27 25.69 -1.35 5.73
N VAL A 28 26.16 -2.59 5.60
CA VAL A 28 26.64 -3.18 4.34
C VAL A 28 25.63 -4.21 3.87
N GLU A 29 25.12 -4.05 2.64
CA GLU A 29 24.09 -4.91 2.05
C GLU A 29 24.47 -5.41 0.66
N SER A 30 23.73 -6.39 0.15
CA SER A 30 23.87 -6.85 -1.23
C SER A 30 23.64 -5.70 -2.21
N PHE A 31 24.51 -5.63 -3.23
CA PHE A 31 24.33 -4.71 -4.33
C PHE A 31 23.15 -5.16 -5.20
N GLU A 32 22.21 -4.26 -5.45
CA GLU A 32 21.02 -4.54 -6.24
C GLU A 32 21.11 -3.84 -7.61
N GLU A 33 21.38 -4.61 -8.66
CA GLU A 33 21.41 -4.08 -10.03
C GLU A 33 20.00 -3.77 -10.56
N GLY A 34 19.85 -2.61 -11.20
CA GLY A 34 18.65 -2.23 -11.95
C GLY A 34 18.55 -0.73 -12.25
N CYS A 35 17.36 -0.27 -12.65
CA CYS A 35 17.05 1.14 -12.89
C CYS A 35 15.97 1.64 -11.92
N LEU A 36 16.05 2.89 -11.45
CA LEU A 36 14.99 3.48 -10.63
C LEU A 36 13.62 3.41 -11.31
N ILE A 37 12.58 3.12 -10.53
CA ILE A 37 11.20 3.05 -11.03
C ILE A 37 10.75 4.39 -11.63
N SER A 38 11.31 5.51 -11.17
CA SER A 38 11.07 6.85 -11.72
C SER A 38 11.34 6.95 -13.23
N ARG A 39 12.25 6.13 -13.78
CA ARG A 39 12.48 6.05 -15.23
C ARG A 39 11.27 5.51 -15.97
N TYR A 40 10.62 4.49 -15.41
CA TYR A 40 9.42 3.85 -15.96
C TYR A 40 8.18 4.72 -15.75
N VAL A 41 8.15 5.55 -14.70
CA VAL A 41 7.07 6.54 -14.49
C VAL A 41 7.08 7.64 -15.56
N ARG A 42 8.26 8.01 -16.09
CA ARG A 42 8.40 9.10 -17.07
C ARG A 42 8.19 8.66 -18.52
N GLN A 43 8.26 7.36 -18.81
CA GLN A 43 8.27 6.84 -20.18
C GLN A 43 7.37 5.60 -20.25
N GLN A 44 6.58 5.50 -21.32
CA GLN A 44 5.79 4.29 -21.56
C GLN A 44 6.72 3.09 -21.79
N HIS A 45 6.47 2.02 -21.04
CA HIS A 45 7.19 0.75 -21.16
C HIS A 45 6.18 -0.41 -21.10
N PRO A 46 6.43 -1.53 -21.78
CA PRO A 46 5.65 -2.76 -21.63
C PRO A 46 5.54 -3.28 -20.18
N TYR A 47 6.36 -2.76 -19.27
CA TYR A 47 6.41 -3.18 -17.87
C TYR A 47 5.56 -2.31 -16.95
N ASN A 48 5.06 -1.16 -17.40
CA ASN A 48 4.37 -0.21 -16.53
C ASN A 48 3.20 -0.85 -15.77
N ARG A 49 2.35 -1.60 -16.47
CA ARG A 49 1.21 -2.32 -15.86
C ARG A 49 1.64 -3.30 -14.77
N VAL A 50 2.64 -4.15 -15.05
CA VAL A 50 3.11 -5.13 -14.04
C VAL A 50 3.80 -4.46 -12.86
N LEU A 51 4.55 -3.37 -13.09
CA LEU A 51 5.18 -2.60 -12.03
C LEU A 51 4.15 -1.90 -11.13
N ALA A 52 3.10 -1.32 -11.72
CA ALA A 52 1.99 -0.74 -10.97
C ALA A 52 1.26 -1.79 -10.11
N LYS A 53 0.93 -2.95 -10.70
CA LYS A 53 0.30 -4.06 -9.94
C LYS A 53 1.18 -4.55 -8.80
N THR A 54 2.48 -4.70 -9.06
CA THR A 54 3.45 -5.16 -8.05
C THR A 54 3.56 -4.15 -6.93
N GLY A 55 3.67 -2.86 -7.25
CA GLY A 55 3.70 -1.74 -6.29
C GLY A 55 2.49 -1.69 -5.36
N VAL A 56 1.28 -1.76 -5.93
CA VAL A 56 0.05 -1.77 -5.13
C VAL A 56 -0.05 -3.06 -4.30
N GLY A 57 0.23 -4.21 -4.90
CA GLY A 57 0.16 -5.51 -4.22
C GLY A 57 1.15 -5.64 -3.05
N LEU A 58 2.40 -5.18 -3.22
CA LEU A 58 3.41 -5.25 -2.18
C LEU A 58 3.03 -4.37 -0.98
N PHE A 59 2.52 -3.16 -1.23
CA PHE A 59 2.08 -2.26 -0.17
C PHE A 59 0.88 -2.81 0.60
N LEU A 60 -0.14 -3.28 -0.12
CA LEU A 60 -1.32 -3.86 0.51
C LEU A 60 -0.98 -5.10 1.34
N LYS A 61 -0.05 -5.94 0.89
CA LYS A 61 0.46 -7.06 1.71
C LYS A 61 1.16 -6.57 2.98
N MET A 62 2.07 -5.59 2.87
CA MET A 62 2.77 -5.05 4.04
C MET A 62 1.79 -4.49 5.08
N MET A 63 0.75 -3.80 4.61
CA MET A 63 -0.25 -3.16 5.47
C MET A 63 -1.27 -4.15 6.05
N LEU A 64 -1.87 -5.00 5.21
CA LEU A 64 -3.02 -5.84 5.56
C LEU A 64 -2.65 -7.25 6.04
N HIS A 65 -1.47 -7.74 5.70
CA HIS A 65 -1.05 -9.09 6.09
C HIS A 65 0.10 -9.06 7.09
N ASP A 66 1.14 -8.27 6.81
CA ASP A 66 2.37 -8.33 7.61
C ASP A 66 2.36 -7.40 8.82
N ASN A 67 1.49 -6.38 8.82
CA ASN A 67 1.51 -5.22 9.75
C ASN A 67 2.94 -4.68 9.96
N PHE A 68 3.72 -4.64 8.89
CA PHE A 68 5.13 -4.26 8.89
C PHE A 68 5.38 -3.50 7.59
N ILE A 69 5.20 -2.19 7.67
CA ILE A 69 5.00 -1.31 6.51
C ILE A 69 6.26 -0.50 6.26
N HIS A 70 6.78 -0.59 5.04
CA HIS A 70 7.82 0.33 4.59
C HIS A 70 7.25 1.76 4.54
N ALA A 71 7.76 2.63 5.40
CA ALA A 71 7.22 3.97 5.58
C ALA A 71 7.51 4.91 4.39
N ASP A 72 8.56 4.63 3.62
CA ASP A 72 8.99 5.48 2.51
C ASP A 72 9.07 4.74 1.17
N LEU A 73 7.92 4.48 0.54
CA LEU A 73 7.83 3.92 -0.82
C LEU A 73 7.97 4.99 -1.92
N HIS A 74 8.84 5.97 -1.72
CA HIS A 74 9.18 6.94 -2.75
C HIS A 74 9.88 6.23 -3.95
N PRO A 75 9.65 6.68 -5.21
CA PRO A 75 10.33 6.12 -6.39
C PRO A 75 11.86 6.07 -6.36
N GLY A 76 12.50 6.79 -5.43
CA GLY A 76 13.95 6.78 -5.20
C GLY A 76 14.44 5.52 -4.49
N ASN A 77 13.58 4.90 -3.68
CA ASN A 77 13.87 3.68 -2.92
C ASN A 77 13.41 2.42 -3.67
N ILE A 78 13.11 2.53 -4.96
CA ILE A 78 12.55 1.42 -5.73
C ILE A 78 13.34 1.26 -7.03
N ILE A 79 14.01 0.11 -7.14
CA ILE A 79 14.73 -0.31 -8.34
C ILE A 79 13.89 -1.36 -9.08
N VAL A 80 13.94 -1.28 -10.41
CA VAL A 80 13.42 -2.28 -11.33
C VAL A 80 14.58 -3.07 -11.91
N ARG A 81 14.67 -4.35 -11.56
CA ARG A 81 15.63 -5.30 -12.14
C ARG A 81 15.00 -5.99 -13.33
N ARG A 82 15.70 -5.96 -14.47
CA ARG A 82 15.28 -6.69 -15.67
C ARG A 82 15.75 -8.13 -15.55
N MET A 83 14.87 -9.09 -15.83
CA MET A 83 15.25 -10.49 -15.94
C MET A 83 15.59 -10.77 -17.40
N ASN A 84 16.87 -11.03 -17.69
CA ASN A 84 17.25 -11.59 -18.98
C ASN A 84 16.71 -13.04 -19.04
N ASN A 85 16.18 -13.45 -20.20
CA ASN A 85 15.48 -14.73 -20.42
C ASN A 85 16.40 -15.98 -20.31
N THR A 86 17.08 -16.17 -19.19
CA THR A 86 17.98 -17.31 -18.97
C THR A 86 17.81 -17.85 -17.56
N GLY A 87 16.98 -18.89 -17.42
CA GLY A 87 16.91 -19.71 -16.21
C GLY A 87 15.51 -20.20 -15.87
N LEU A 88 15.23 -21.46 -16.19
CA LEU A 88 14.09 -22.21 -15.64
C LEU A 88 14.31 -22.34 -14.13
N LEU A 89 13.51 -21.63 -13.33
CA LEU A 89 13.37 -21.90 -11.90
C LEU A 89 11.92 -22.22 -11.65
N GLU A 90 11.65 -23.48 -11.34
CA GLU A 90 10.36 -23.94 -10.82
C GLU A 90 10.12 -23.23 -9.48
N ALA A 91 9.09 -22.38 -9.44
CA ALA A 91 8.71 -21.68 -8.23
C ALA A 91 8.05 -22.68 -7.27
N ALA A 92 8.62 -22.83 -6.07
CA ALA A 92 7.99 -23.57 -4.99
C ALA A 92 6.61 -22.96 -4.66
N GLU A 93 5.59 -23.81 -4.56
CA GLU A 93 4.25 -23.37 -4.16
C GLU A 93 4.29 -22.81 -2.72
N PRO A 94 3.83 -21.57 -2.51
CA PRO A 94 3.94 -20.94 -1.21
C PRO A 94 2.80 -21.32 -0.27
N VAL A 95 3.14 -21.52 1.00
CA VAL A 95 2.19 -21.65 2.11
C VAL A 95 1.65 -20.25 2.45
N LEU A 96 0.61 -19.83 1.73
CA LEU A 96 -0.18 -18.63 2.03
C LEU A 96 -1.59 -19.03 2.46
N ALA A 97 -2.22 -18.20 3.30
CA ALA A 97 -3.62 -18.39 3.65
C ALA A 97 -4.49 -18.43 2.36
N PRO A 98 -5.46 -19.36 2.23
CA PRO A 98 -6.18 -19.61 0.97
C PRO A 98 -6.85 -18.37 0.34
N GLY A 99 -7.25 -17.37 1.15
CA GLY A 99 -7.86 -16.13 0.65
C GLY A 99 -6.87 -15.16 0.00
N VAL A 100 -5.68 -15.00 0.58
CA VAL A 100 -4.64 -14.09 0.06
C VAL A 100 -3.96 -14.68 -1.17
N SER A 101 -3.73 -16.00 -1.16
CA SER A 101 -3.17 -16.73 -2.30
C SER A 101 -4.06 -16.62 -3.55
N GLY A 102 -5.38 -16.82 -3.39
CA GLY A 102 -6.33 -16.67 -4.49
C GLY A 102 -6.39 -15.24 -5.04
N TRP A 103 -6.34 -14.24 -4.17
CA TRP A 103 -6.29 -12.82 -4.58
C TRP A 103 -4.99 -12.47 -5.33
N LEU A 104 -3.83 -12.87 -4.82
CA LEU A 104 -2.55 -12.62 -5.48
C LEU A 104 -2.46 -13.33 -6.84
N LYS A 105 -3.00 -14.55 -6.93
CA LYS A 105 -3.12 -15.28 -8.21
C LYS A 105 -4.04 -14.56 -9.19
N ARG A 106 -5.20 -14.03 -8.75
CA ARG A 106 -6.09 -13.18 -9.57
C ARG A 106 -5.39 -11.91 -10.06
N MET A 107 -4.51 -11.32 -9.24
CA MET A 107 -3.73 -10.15 -9.65
C MET A 107 -2.57 -10.47 -10.60
N GLY A 108 -2.26 -11.75 -10.84
CA GLY A 108 -1.08 -12.16 -11.60
C GLY A 108 0.23 -11.95 -10.84
N LEU A 109 0.16 -11.83 -9.51
CA LEU A 109 1.31 -11.67 -8.61
C LEU A 109 1.85 -13.00 -8.09
N MET A 110 1.18 -14.12 -8.42
CA MET A 110 1.63 -15.50 -8.15
C MET A 110 1.63 -16.30 -9.44
N GLY A 111 2.82 -16.79 -9.81
CA GLY A 111 3.05 -17.55 -11.03
C GLY A 111 4.33 -17.09 -11.73
N SER A 112 5.18 -18.04 -12.09
CA SER A 112 6.42 -17.80 -12.83
C SER A 112 6.10 -17.32 -14.24
N SER A 113 6.27 -16.02 -14.49
CA SER A 113 6.41 -15.49 -15.84
C SER A 113 7.90 -15.29 -16.11
N LEU A 114 8.49 -16.16 -16.93
CA LEU A 114 9.79 -15.87 -17.54
C LEU A 114 9.78 -14.45 -18.15
N GLY A 115 10.83 -13.68 -17.90
CA GLY A 115 11.02 -12.35 -18.50
C GLY A 115 10.28 -11.18 -17.86
N GLN A 116 9.58 -11.36 -16.73
CA GLN A 116 8.99 -10.22 -16.00
C GLN A 116 10.02 -9.48 -15.14
N PRO A 117 9.90 -8.14 -15.02
CA PRO A 117 10.80 -7.35 -14.18
C PRO A 117 10.54 -7.65 -12.71
N LYS A 118 11.60 -7.57 -11.89
CA LYS A 118 11.49 -7.58 -10.44
C LYS A 118 11.51 -6.17 -9.87
N VAL A 119 10.75 -5.97 -8.81
CA VAL A 119 10.80 -4.76 -7.99
C VAL A 119 11.71 -5.02 -6.80
N VAL A 120 12.72 -4.17 -6.61
CA VAL A 120 13.63 -4.21 -5.47
C VAL A 120 13.40 -2.99 -4.62
N ILE A 121 13.05 -3.20 -3.35
CA ILE A 121 12.82 -2.11 -2.39
C ILE A 121 14.10 -1.88 -1.59
N LEU A 122 14.61 -0.66 -1.67
CA LEU A 122 15.78 -0.16 -0.95
C LEU A 122 15.35 0.60 0.31
N ASP A 123 16.34 0.96 1.12
CA ASP A 123 16.16 1.82 2.30
C ASP A 123 15.03 1.37 3.24
N THR A 124 15.16 0.14 3.72
CA THR A 124 14.22 -0.44 4.68
C THR A 124 14.38 0.09 6.10
N GLY A 125 15.05 1.23 6.29
CA GLY A 125 15.37 1.83 7.59
C GLY A 125 14.15 2.44 8.29
N MET A 126 13.14 2.88 7.54
CA MET A 126 11.91 3.40 8.10
C MET A 126 10.76 2.40 7.98
N VAL A 127 10.30 1.90 9.13
CA VAL A 127 9.20 0.95 9.21
C VAL A 127 8.16 1.40 10.21
N VAL A 128 6.90 1.14 9.88
CA VAL A 128 5.75 1.37 10.76
C VAL A 128 4.99 0.07 11.00
N GLU A 129 4.59 -0.13 12.25
CA GLU A 129 3.59 -1.12 12.65
C GLU A 129 2.39 -0.39 13.25
N LEU A 130 1.18 -0.86 12.96
CA LEU A 130 -0.04 -0.27 13.51
C LEU A 130 -0.52 -1.06 14.73
N GLU A 131 -1.00 -0.35 15.74
CA GLU A 131 -1.71 -0.96 16.87
C GLU A 131 -3.04 -1.57 16.42
N LYS A 132 -3.57 -2.53 17.19
CA LYS A 132 -4.85 -3.18 16.86
C LYS A 132 -5.99 -2.17 16.64
N ARG A 133 -6.08 -1.15 17.49
CA ARG A 133 -7.07 -0.07 17.38
C ARG A 133 -6.92 0.73 16.08
N ASP A 134 -5.69 1.00 15.67
CA ASP A 134 -5.40 1.74 14.43
C ASP A 134 -5.68 0.90 13.20
N LYS A 135 -5.37 -0.40 13.25
CA LYS A 135 -5.81 -1.36 12.24
C LYS A 135 -7.35 -1.29 12.12
N GLU A 136 -8.10 -1.62 13.17
CA GLU A 136 -9.57 -1.60 13.11
C GLU A 136 -10.16 -0.29 12.56
N SER A 137 -9.60 0.84 12.98
CA SER A 137 -10.02 2.17 12.50
C SER A 137 -9.68 2.40 11.03
N LEU A 138 -8.48 2.02 10.57
CA LEU A 138 -8.04 2.16 9.19
C LEU A 138 -8.88 1.30 8.23
N LEU A 139 -9.29 0.11 8.66
CA LEU A 139 -10.21 -0.73 7.88
C LEU A 139 -11.63 -0.18 7.86
N SER A 140 -12.10 0.35 9.00
CA SER A 140 -13.38 1.06 9.03
C SER A 140 -13.34 2.26 8.08
N PHE A 141 -12.22 2.98 8.02
CA PHE A 141 -12.00 4.06 7.07
C PHE A 141 -12.09 3.59 5.62
N PHE A 142 -11.32 2.57 5.22
CA PHE A 142 -11.38 2.08 3.83
C PHE A 142 -12.73 1.47 3.47
N THR A 143 -13.40 0.80 4.41
CA THR A 143 -14.75 0.26 4.22
C THR A 143 -15.77 1.38 4.02
N ALA A 144 -15.66 2.46 4.80
CA ALA A 144 -16.53 3.62 4.64
C ALA A 144 -16.26 4.34 3.31
N LEU A 145 -14.99 4.52 2.94
CA LEU A 145 -14.58 5.15 1.69
C LEU A 145 -15.12 4.39 0.46
N THR A 146 -14.98 3.06 0.43
CA THR A 146 -15.49 2.22 -0.68
C THR A 146 -17.01 2.19 -0.80
N ARG A 147 -17.72 2.54 0.29
CA ARG A 147 -19.19 2.68 0.36
C ARG A 147 -19.68 4.13 0.22
N MET A 148 -18.76 5.08 0.08
CA MET A 148 -19.04 6.53 0.12
C MET A 148 -19.80 6.96 1.38
N ASP A 149 -19.54 6.31 2.51
CA ASP A 149 -20.15 6.64 3.80
C ASP A 149 -19.29 7.69 4.52
N GLY A 150 -19.52 8.96 4.19
CA GLY A 150 -18.76 10.09 4.75
C GLY A 150 -18.86 10.19 6.28
N GLU A 151 -19.98 9.78 6.87
CA GLU A 151 -20.18 9.83 8.32
C GLU A 151 -19.30 8.78 9.05
N ARG A 152 -19.33 7.52 8.59
CA ARG A 152 -18.46 6.47 9.15
C ARG A 152 -17.00 6.75 8.86
N LEU A 153 -16.69 7.31 7.70
CA LEU A 153 -15.35 7.72 7.32
C LEU A 153 -14.80 8.73 8.32
N ALA A 154 -15.55 9.79 8.62
CA ALA A 154 -15.13 10.82 9.57
C ALA A 154 -14.92 10.27 10.99
N LYS A 155 -15.82 9.40 11.45
CA LYS A 155 -15.70 8.73 12.76
C LYS A 155 -14.43 7.87 12.84
N ALA A 156 -14.08 7.18 11.75
CA ALA A 156 -12.85 6.39 11.68
C ALA A 156 -11.59 7.27 11.69
N VAL A 157 -11.59 8.40 10.98
CA VAL A 157 -10.48 9.37 11.06
C VAL A 157 -10.32 9.92 12.48
N LEU A 158 -11.42 10.28 13.13
CA LEU A 158 -11.42 10.80 14.50
C LEU A 158 -10.96 9.76 15.54
N SER A 159 -11.19 8.46 15.32
CA SER A 159 -10.71 7.39 16.22
C SER A 159 -9.19 7.14 16.11
N MET A 160 -8.61 7.50 14.96
CA MET A 160 -7.16 7.51 14.69
C MET A 160 -6.46 8.81 15.12
N SER A 161 -7.23 9.81 15.59
CA SER A 161 -6.67 11.08 16.04
C SER A 161 -5.96 10.96 17.39
N GLU A 162 -4.83 11.64 17.49
CA GLU A 162 -4.09 11.80 18.74
C GLU A 162 -4.81 12.82 19.65
N GLY A 163 -5.23 12.38 20.83
CA GLY A 163 -5.85 13.25 21.84
C GLY A 163 -7.15 13.97 21.44
N GLN A 164 -7.77 13.63 20.30
CA GLN A 164 -8.93 14.34 19.71
C GLN A 164 -8.76 15.87 19.71
N THR A 165 -7.70 16.35 19.05
CA THR A 165 -7.44 17.80 18.89
C THR A 165 -8.51 18.56 18.10
N CYS A 166 -9.46 17.83 17.50
CA CYS A 166 -10.57 18.41 16.76
C CYS A 166 -11.51 19.17 17.71
N LYS A 167 -11.57 20.50 17.53
CA LYS A 167 -12.41 21.37 18.38
C LYS A 167 -13.90 21.13 18.20
N ASN A 168 -14.34 20.70 17.02
CA ASN A 168 -15.74 20.43 16.73
C ASN A 168 -15.88 19.15 15.88
N PRO A 169 -15.83 17.96 16.50
CA PRO A 169 -15.94 16.68 15.80
C PRO A 169 -17.24 16.55 14.99
N SER A 170 -18.35 17.11 15.50
CA SER A 170 -19.64 17.07 14.82
C SER A 170 -19.63 17.84 13.51
N ALA A 171 -18.97 19.00 13.46
CA ALA A 171 -18.82 19.78 12.23
C ALA A 171 -17.95 19.04 11.19
N PHE A 172 -16.85 18.42 11.62
CA PHE A 172 -16.02 17.60 10.73
C PHE A 172 -16.80 16.41 10.14
N ILE A 173 -17.59 15.72 10.98
CA ILE A 173 -18.45 14.62 10.53
C ILE A 173 -19.47 15.10 9.49
N GLN A 174 -20.09 16.26 9.72
CA GLN A 174 -21.05 16.83 8.80
C GLN A 174 -20.40 17.21 7.46
N GLU A 175 -19.23 17.86 7.47
CA GLU A 175 -18.51 18.22 6.24
C GLU A 175 -18.13 16.99 5.40
N MET A 176 -17.64 15.93 6.04
CA MET A 176 -17.36 14.66 5.34
C MET A 176 -18.63 14.03 4.79
N LYS A 177 -19.73 14.04 5.54
CA LYS A 177 -21.01 13.53 5.07
C LYS A 177 -21.49 14.29 3.83
N ASP A 178 -21.44 15.62 3.86
CA ASP A 178 -21.85 16.46 2.74
C ASP A 178 -20.96 16.24 1.51
N THR A 179 -19.65 16.08 1.73
CA THR A 179 -18.67 15.80 0.66
C THR A 179 -19.00 14.51 -0.10
N PHE A 180 -19.36 13.43 0.60
CA PHE A 180 -19.60 12.14 -0.03
C PHE A 180 -21.05 11.91 -0.48
N THR A 181 -22.04 12.59 0.11
CA THR A 181 -23.47 12.37 -0.19
C THR A 181 -23.80 12.62 -1.66
N ASN A 182 -23.18 13.62 -2.29
CA ASN A 182 -23.43 14.01 -3.67
C ASN A 182 -22.29 13.64 -4.63
N MET A 183 -21.30 12.88 -4.15
CA MET A 183 -20.15 12.50 -4.98
C MET A 183 -20.53 11.35 -5.90
N ASP A 184 -20.23 11.48 -7.19
CA ASP A 184 -20.31 10.36 -8.12
C ASP A 184 -19.29 9.28 -7.73
N PRO A 185 -19.69 8.01 -7.51
CA PRO A 185 -18.74 6.93 -7.24
C PRO A 185 -17.66 6.77 -8.32
N GLU A 186 -17.95 7.11 -9.58
CA GLU A 186 -16.93 7.11 -10.64
C GLU A 186 -15.91 8.24 -10.49
N TYR A 187 -16.30 9.38 -9.89
CA TYR A 187 -15.37 10.46 -9.59
C TYR A 187 -14.31 10.00 -8.59
N LEU A 188 -14.69 9.29 -7.52
CA LEU A 188 -13.73 8.73 -6.56
C LEU A 188 -12.74 7.75 -7.23
N ARG A 189 -13.21 7.01 -8.23
CA ARG A 189 -12.37 6.05 -8.98
C ARG A 189 -11.35 6.75 -9.86
N LEU A 190 -11.75 7.83 -10.55
CA LEU A 190 -10.93 8.54 -11.52
C LEU A 190 -10.00 9.57 -10.85
N GLU A 191 -10.51 10.24 -9.82
CA GLU A 191 -9.93 11.42 -9.15
C GLU A 191 -9.60 11.14 -7.67
N SER A 192 -9.21 9.90 -7.35
CA SER A 192 -8.84 9.44 -5.99
C SER A 192 -7.87 10.39 -5.28
N GLN A 193 -6.88 10.92 -6.01
CA GLN A 193 -5.90 11.88 -5.49
C GLN A 193 -6.54 13.20 -5.07
N THR A 194 -7.49 13.72 -5.86
CA THR A 194 -8.21 14.95 -5.56
C THR A 194 -9.12 14.76 -4.35
N VAL A 195 -9.84 13.64 -4.28
CA VAL A 195 -10.68 13.31 -3.12
C VAL A 195 -9.85 13.22 -1.84
N MET A 196 -8.74 12.50 -1.86
CA MET A 196 -7.85 12.37 -0.70
C MET A 196 -7.24 13.72 -0.28
N LYS A 197 -6.89 14.58 -1.24
CA LYS A 197 -6.41 15.94 -0.96
C LYS A 197 -7.47 16.76 -0.24
N ASN A 198 -8.72 16.72 -0.71
CA ASN A 198 -9.83 17.44 -0.08
C ASN A 198 -10.08 16.92 1.35
N MET A 199 -9.95 15.61 1.57
CA MET A 199 -10.07 15.02 2.91
C MET A 199 -8.97 15.51 3.86
N ILE A 200 -7.72 15.58 3.39
CA ILE A 200 -6.60 16.13 4.18
C ILE A 200 -6.83 17.61 4.49
N GLU A 201 -7.34 18.38 3.54
CA GLU A 201 -7.65 19.79 3.76
C GLU A 201 -8.74 19.97 4.80
N ALA A 202 -9.82 19.19 4.74
CA ALA A 202 -10.86 19.19 5.77
C ALA A 202 -10.31 18.80 7.14
N MET A 203 -9.46 17.76 7.22
CA MET A 203 -8.79 17.40 8.48
C MET A 203 -7.96 18.56 9.02
N ARG A 204 -7.24 19.28 8.15
CA ARG A 204 -6.44 20.46 8.53
C ARG A 204 -7.32 21.59 9.06
N GLN A 205 -8.42 21.91 8.38
CA GLN A 205 -9.37 22.96 8.78
C GLN A 205 -10.01 22.66 10.14
N HIS A 206 -10.37 21.39 10.37
CA HIS A 206 -10.96 20.92 11.63
C HIS A 206 -9.93 20.54 12.70
N GLN A 207 -8.64 20.76 12.43
CA GLN A 207 -7.54 20.48 13.36
C GLN A 207 -7.52 19.01 13.83
N VAL A 208 -7.85 18.08 12.94
CA VAL A 208 -7.80 16.63 13.18
C VAL A 208 -6.37 16.15 12.98
N THR A 209 -5.66 15.88 14.08
CA THR A 209 -4.27 15.38 14.05
C THR A 209 -4.27 13.86 14.16
N LEU A 210 -3.76 13.16 13.15
CA LEU A 210 -3.63 11.70 13.18
C LEU A 210 -2.39 11.27 13.97
N ARG A 211 -2.48 10.13 14.67
CA ARG A 211 -1.30 9.48 15.25
C ARG A 211 -0.20 9.29 14.20
N SER A 212 1.06 9.47 14.61
CA SER A 212 2.22 9.42 13.70
C SER A 212 2.27 8.17 12.82
N ALA A 213 1.96 6.99 13.38
CA ALA A 213 1.95 5.73 12.64
C ALA A 213 0.92 5.75 11.49
N VAL A 214 -0.29 6.22 11.77
CA VAL A 214 -1.37 6.33 10.77
C VAL A 214 -1.03 7.40 9.72
N SER A 215 -0.54 8.56 10.14
CA SER A 215 -0.09 9.64 9.24
C SER A 215 0.94 9.12 8.24
N THR A 216 1.90 8.33 8.72
CA THR A 216 2.92 7.72 7.87
C THR A 216 2.28 6.82 6.81
N VAL A 217 1.39 5.90 7.21
CA VAL A 217 0.70 5.01 6.26
C VAL A 217 -0.13 5.78 5.23
N VAL A 218 -0.83 6.83 5.64
CA VAL A 218 -1.61 7.68 4.72
C VAL A 218 -0.69 8.36 3.70
N VAL A 219 0.42 8.95 4.15
CA VAL A 219 1.40 9.59 3.25
C VAL A 219 2.04 8.57 2.30
N THR A 220 2.45 7.40 2.80
CA THR A 220 2.99 6.32 1.95
C THR A 220 1.97 5.89 0.89
N THR A 221 0.69 5.77 1.26
CA THR A 221 -0.41 5.42 0.33
C THR A 221 -0.54 6.46 -0.77
N LEU A 222 -0.45 7.75 -0.44
CA LEU A 222 -0.55 8.84 -1.42
C LEU A 222 0.65 8.88 -2.38
N VAL A 223 1.87 8.69 -1.86
CA VAL A 223 3.07 8.61 -2.69
C VAL A 223 2.95 7.44 -3.66
N LEU A 224 2.53 6.27 -3.17
CA LEU A 224 2.31 5.07 -3.98
C LEU A 224 1.27 5.30 -5.07
N GLU A 225 0.07 5.77 -4.71
CA GLU A 225 -1.00 6.10 -5.67
C GLU A 225 -0.50 7.09 -6.73
N GLY A 226 0.31 8.07 -6.30
CA GLY A 226 0.89 9.11 -7.14
C GLY A 226 1.74 8.59 -8.29
N TRP A 227 2.63 7.63 -8.02
CA TRP A 227 3.49 7.06 -9.06
C TRP A 227 2.88 5.83 -9.73
N SER A 228 2.10 5.01 -9.02
CA SER A 228 1.48 3.82 -9.60
C SER A 228 0.44 4.18 -10.64
N SER A 229 -0.35 5.25 -10.43
CA SER A 229 -1.34 5.72 -11.41
C SER A 229 -0.70 6.29 -12.67
N LYS A 230 0.55 6.79 -12.58
CA LYS A 230 1.32 7.26 -13.74
C LYS A 230 1.92 6.10 -14.53
N LEU A 231 2.23 4.99 -13.88
CA LEU A 231 2.60 3.77 -14.57
C LEU A 231 1.39 3.19 -15.30
N ASP A 232 0.27 3.00 -14.61
CA ASP A 232 -0.95 2.46 -15.19
C ASP A 232 -2.19 3.20 -14.61
N PRO A 233 -2.86 4.04 -15.42
CA PRO A 233 -4.04 4.81 -14.97
C PRO A 233 -5.24 3.95 -14.53
N GLU A 234 -5.30 2.69 -14.98
CA GLU A 234 -6.37 1.75 -14.58
C GLU A 234 -6.15 1.18 -13.18
N ILE A 235 -4.91 1.23 -12.68
CA ILE A 235 -4.53 0.66 -11.39
C ILE A 235 -4.61 1.74 -10.31
N ARG A 236 -5.62 1.60 -9.45
CA ARG A 236 -5.87 2.48 -8.31
C ARG A 236 -5.93 1.67 -7.03
N ILE A 237 -5.27 2.14 -5.98
CA ILE A 237 -5.26 1.47 -4.67
C ILE A 237 -6.69 1.28 -4.16
N ILE A 238 -7.54 2.29 -4.34
CA ILE A 238 -8.94 2.25 -3.88
C ILE A 238 -9.76 1.14 -4.53
N ASN A 239 -9.52 0.84 -5.82
CA ASN A 239 -10.20 -0.24 -6.53
C ASN A 239 -9.72 -1.60 -6.02
N THR A 240 -8.40 -1.74 -5.82
CA THR A 240 -7.84 -2.97 -5.26
C THR A 240 -8.34 -3.20 -3.83
N LEU A 241 -8.45 -2.15 -3.02
CA LEU A 241 -9.06 -2.20 -1.70
C LEU A 241 -10.54 -2.60 -1.77
N LYS A 242 -11.32 -2.04 -2.70
CA LYS A 242 -12.73 -2.41 -2.87
C LYS A 242 -12.90 -3.90 -3.19
N GLU A 243 -12.04 -4.46 -4.04
CA GLU A 243 -12.03 -5.90 -4.32
C GLU A 243 -11.66 -6.72 -3.08
N LEU A 244 -10.64 -6.29 -2.33
CA LEU A 244 -10.19 -6.97 -1.11
C LEU A 244 -11.21 -6.92 0.03
N LEU A 245 -11.94 -5.82 0.14
CA LEU A 245 -12.95 -5.58 1.17
C LEU A 245 -14.34 -6.10 0.78
N SER A 246 -14.46 -6.72 -0.39
CA SER A 246 -15.70 -7.39 -0.80
C SER A 246 -16.09 -8.49 0.23
N PRO A 247 -17.40 -8.71 0.47
CA PRO A 247 -17.87 -9.68 1.48
C PRO A 247 -17.26 -11.08 1.32
N GLU A 248 -16.96 -11.49 0.09
CA GLU A 248 -16.38 -12.79 -0.27
C GLU A 248 -14.93 -12.98 0.24
N VAL A 249 -14.17 -11.90 0.33
CA VAL A 249 -12.74 -11.92 0.68
C VAL A 249 -12.50 -11.40 2.12
N SER A 250 -13.36 -10.50 2.58
CA SER A 250 -13.24 -9.74 3.82
C SER A 250 -13.13 -10.62 5.07
N GLU A 251 -13.90 -11.70 5.22
CA GLU A 251 -13.94 -12.46 6.47
C GLU A 251 -12.62 -13.19 6.79
N LYS A 252 -11.94 -13.71 5.76
CA LYS A 252 -10.61 -14.33 5.91
C LYS A 252 -9.50 -13.30 6.10
N LEU A 253 -9.55 -12.19 5.38
CA LEU A 253 -8.56 -11.11 5.50
C LEU A 253 -8.65 -10.42 6.86
N MET A 254 -9.86 -10.13 7.33
CA MET A 254 -10.11 -9.56 8.65
C MET A 254 -9.55 -10.44 9.77
N ARG A 255 -9.72 -11.77 9.67
CA ARG A 255 -9.14 -12.71 10.64
C ARG A 255 -7.61 -12.73 10.63
N ILE A 256 -6.98 -12.52 9.48
CA ILE A 256 -5.50 -12.48 9.38
C ILE A 256 -4.97 -11.15 9.91
N TRP A 257 -5.67 -10.05 9.62
CA TRP A 257 -5.19 -8.71 9.93
C TRP A 257 -5.46 -8.27 11.38
N LEU A 258 -6.56 -8.74 11.98
CA LEU A 258 -6.94 -8.39 13.36
C LEU A 258 -6.32 -9.31 14.42
N ASN A 259 -5.77 -10.45 14.02
CA ASN A 259 -4.91 -11.30 14.85
C ASN A 259 -3.44 -10.84 14.77
#